data_AF-A0A4R4R8R7-F1
#
_entry.id   AF-A0A4R4R8R7-F1
#
_cell.length_a   1.000
_cell.length_b   1.000
_cell.length_c   1.000
_cell.angle_alpha   90.00
_cell.angle_beta   90.00
_cell.angle_gamma   90.00
#
_symmetry.space_group_name_H-M   'P 1'
#
loop_
_entity.id
_entity.type
_entity.pdbx_description
1 polymer ?
#
loop_
_entity_poly.entity_id
_entity_poly.type
_entity_poly.pdbx_seq_one_letter_code
_entity_poly.pdbx_strand_id
1 'polypeptide(L)'
;MIEASDTGSSQAAEEGRKRDFWPADKPGRKLPNPKLLYGASAALVAVIVAVVAVLVFTGGEDAPAVNKAVPTAYTPDFNGEGFAEIADRSADGRAITEGEAASAKELKGGAYSFTLAESEVTGDCKSATWGARLQGDLAKFGCSQIVRSAYVSHDKKHVGQFFVINMKDMQGVQQILRDLQRETGAGWVTPLKVPDVPAFGSGFSAAYAKTYGHYAVITWVERAGGDKSTTLNELIDVSLVIEGAADFLYGRLDLASGTGAGQ
;
A
#
# COMPACT_ATOMS: atom_id res chain seq x y z
N MET A 1 41.01 -37.27 -16.95
CA MET A 1 42.25 -37.63 -16.22
C MET A 1 42.79 -36.31 -15.71
N ILE A 2 42.65 -35.91 -14.44
CA ILE A 2 43.17 -36.57 -13.21
C ILE A 2 44.65 -36.88 -13.47
N GLU A 3 45.65 -36.22 -12.90
CA GLU A 3 45.96 -36.17 -11.45
C GLU A 3 47.18 -35.25 -11.15
N ALA A 4 47.30 -34.91 -9.86
CA ALA A 4 48.51 -34.71 -9.03
C ALA A 4 49.60 -33.68 -9.46
N SER A 5 49.84 -32.62 -8.66
CA SER A 5 50.70 -32.60 -7.45
C SER A 5 52.18 -32.92 -7.76
N ASP A 6 53.12 -31.99 -7.55
CA ASP A 6 53.82 -31.82 -6.27
C ASP A 6 55.04 -30.86 -6.37
N THR A 7 55.38 -30.27 -5.21
CA THR A 7 56.69 -29.77 -4.74
C THR A 7 57.47 -28.67 -5.46
N GLY A 8 58.00 -27.73 -4.67
CA GLY A 8 59.25 -27.05 -5.01
C GLY A 8 59.48 -25.67 -4.40
N SER A 9 59.65 -25.58 -3.08
CA SER A 9 60.18 -24.40 -2.40
C SER A 9 61.58 -24.03 -2.91
N SER A 10 61.83 -22.73 -3.16
CA SER A 10 63.16 -22.14 -2.99
C SER A 10 63.05 -20.73 -2.41
N GLN A 11 63.83 -20.52 -1.34
CA GLN A 11 64.08 -19.25 -0.67
C GLN A 11 65.09 -18.41 -1.48
N ALA A 12 64.90 -17.10 -1.50
CA ALA A 12 65.92 -16.04 -1.37
C ALA A 12 65.23 -14.70 -1.73
N ALA A 13 64.83 -13.90 -0.75
CA ALA A 13 65.65 -12.86 -0.14
C ALA A 13 65.98 -11.72 -1.12
N GLU A 14 65.20 -10.64 -1.04
CA GLU A 14 65.78 -9.31 -1.27
C GLU A 14 65.15 -8.30 -0.31
N GLU A 15 66.03 -7.73 0.51
CA GLU A 15 65.78 -6.67 1.47
C GLU A 15 65.29 -5.40 0.79
N GLY A 16 64.19 -4.85 1.30
CA GLY A 16 63.59 -3.63 0.78
C GLY A 16 62.99 -2.75 1.87
N ARG A 17 63.86 -2.19 2.72
CA ARG A 17 63.74 -0.81 3.25
C ARG A 17 62.50 -0.49 4.12
N LYS A 18 62.73 -0.60 5.42
CA LYS A 18 62.15 0.17 6.55
C LYS A 18 61.27 1.37 6.19
N ARG A 19 60.08 1.41 6.77
CA ARG A 19 59.64 2.55 7.61
C ARG A 19 58.53 2.11 8.57
N ASP A 20 58.90 2.11 9.85
CA ASP A 20 58.11 1.72 11.00
C ASP A 20 56.99 2.73 11.27
N PHE A 21 55.74 2.27 11.28
CA PHE A 21 54.57 3.00 11.77
C PHE A 21 53.68 2.05 12.57
N TRP A 22 54.14 1.65 13.77
CA TRP A 22 53.27 1.06 14.80
C TRP A 22 53.86 1.29 16.20
N PRO A 23 53.06 1.64 17.23
CA PRO A 23 53.55 1.81 18.59
C PRO A 23 53.92 0.47 19.25
N ALA A 24 54.88 0.52 20.16
CA ALA A 24 55.50 -0.60 20.86
C ALA A 24 54.53 -1.55 21.59
N ASP A 25 54.87 -2.85 21.54
CA ASP A 25 54.29 -3.93 22.33
C ASP A 25 54.49 -3.72 23.84
N LYS A 26 53.41 -3.91 24.62
CA LYS A 26 53.46 -4.06 26.08
C LYS A 26 53.59 -5.54 26.46
N PRO A 27 54.29 -5.88 27.56
CA PRO A 27 54.62 -7.27 27.87
C PRO A 27 53.44 -8.05 28.49
N GLY A 28 53.28 -9.29 28.04
CA GLY A 28 52.90 -10.46 28.84
C GLY A 28 51.54 -10.44 29.53
N ARG A 29 50.46 -10.78 28.81
CA ARG A 29 49.20 -11.15 29.45
C ARG A 29 49.20 -12.65 29.78
N LYS A 30 49.29 -12.99 31.07
CA LYS A 30 49.09 -14.35 31.59
C LYS A 30 47.71 -14.86 31.13
N LEU A 31 47.70 -16.00 30.43
CA LEU A 31 46.48 -16.71 30.06
C LEU A 31 45.77 -17.22 31.34
N PRO A 32 44.47 -16.92 31.53
CA PRO A 32 43.72 -17.41 32.68
C PRO A 32 43.35 -18.90 32.55
N ASN A 33 43.25 -19.53 33.71
CA ASN A 33 43.09 -20.96 33.96
C ASN A 33 41.86 -21.58 33.24
N PRO A 34 41.97 -22.74 32.56
CA PRO A 34 40.91 -23.35 31.73
C PRO A 34 39.58 -23.68 32.43
N LYS A 35 39.50 -23.59 33.76
CA LYS A 35 38.23 -23.75 34.51
C LYS A 35 37.26 -22.56 34.37
N LEU A 36 37.73 -21.39 33.93
CA LEU A 36 36.88 -20.22 33.67
C LEU A 36 36.16 -20.27 32.31
N LEU A 37 36.65 -21.07 31.35
CA LEU A 37 36.04 -21.20 30.03
C LEU A 37 34.79 -22.07 30.02
N TYR A 38 34.70 -23.07 30.91
CA TYR A 38 33.53 -23.93 31.05
C TYR A 38 32.39 -23.29 31.87
N GLY A 39 32.68 -22.31 32.71
CA GLY A 39 31.66 -21.54 33.44
C GLY A 39 30.99 -20.48 32.57
N ALA A 40 31.74 -19.85 31.65
CA ALA A 40 31.23 -18.84 30.74
C ALA A 40 30.29 -19.42 29.66
N SER A 41 30.56 -20.64 29.19
CA SER A 41 29.70 -21.33 28.21
C SER A 41 28.38 -21.79 28.81
N ALA A 42 28.37 -22.29 30.05
CA ALA A 42 27.14 -22.67 30.75
C ALA A 42 26.23 -21.45 31.03
N ALA A 43 26.82 -20.31 31.43
CA ALA A 43 26.07 -19.07 31.63
C ALA A 43 25.48 -18.53 30.32
N LEU A 44 26.23 -18.58 29.21
CA LEU A 44 25.73 -18.14 27.90
C LEU A 44 24.58 -19.03 27.40
N VAL A 45 24.69 -20.36 27.55
CA VAL A 45 23.62 -21.29 27.21
C VAL A 45 22.39 -21.06 28.09
N ALA A 46 22.56 -20.82 29.39
CA ALA A 46 21.46 -20.49 30.28
C ALA A 46 20.78 -19.18 29.90
N VAL A 47 21.54 -18.15 29.48
CA VAL A 47 20.98 -16.89 28.98
C VAL A 47 20.23 -17.10 27.67
N ILE A 48 20.76 -17.89 26.73
CA ILE A 48 20.05 -18.21 25.47
C ILE A 48 18.77 -18.98 25.76
N VAL A 49 18.81 -19.98 26.65
CA VAL A 49 17.62 -20.74 27.05
C VAL A 49 16.62 -19.84 27.78
N ALA A 50 17.06 -18.92 28.62
CA ALA A 50 16.19 -17.95 29.27
C ALA A 50 15.58 -16.96 28.27
N VAL A 51 16.33 -16.50 27.27
CA VAL A 51 15.82 -15.63 26.20
C VAL A 51 14.82 -16.38 25.32
N VAL A 52 15.11 -17.63 24.94
CA VAL A 52 14.18 -18.48 24.18
C VAL A 52 12.95 -18.80 25.03
N ALA A 53 13.10 -19.09 26.32
CA ALA A 53 11.98 -19.30 27.23
C ALA A 53 11.15 -18.01 27.36
N VAL A 54 11.77 -16.84 27.51
CA VAL A 54 11.05 -15.56 27.49
C VAL A 54 10.34 -15.39 26.16
N LEU A 55 10.97 -15.57 25.01
CA LEU A 55 10.31 -15.45 23.69
C LEU A 55 9.17 -16.47 23.48
N VAL A 56 9.24 -17.65 24.09
CA VAL A 56 8.21 -18.70 23.99
C VAL A 56 7.10 -18.51 25.03
N PHE A 57 7.40 -18.00 26.23
CA PHE A 57 6.44 -17.80 27.32
C PHE A 57 5.84 -16.39 27.37
N THR A 58 6.50 -15.37 26.82
CA THR A 58 5.89 -14.08 26.45
C THR A 58 5.29 -14.18 25.06
N GLY A 59 4.59 -15.31 24.82
CA GLY A 59 3.93 -15.65 23.58
C GLY A 59 3.38 -14.41 22.90
N GLY A 60 3.72 -14.29 21.63
CA GLY A 60 3.42 -13.13 20.80
C GLY A 60 2.07 -12.56 21.18
N GLU A 61 2.10 -11.35 21.72
CA GLU A 61 0.96 -10.47 21.58
C GLU A 61 0.78 -10.37 20.07
N ASP A 62 -0.15 -11.18 19.54
CA ASP A 62 -0.73 -10.97 18.24
C ASP A 62 -1.12 -9.51 18.24
N ALA A 63 -0.31 -8.68 17.56
CA ALA A 63 -0.67 -7.31 17.26
C ALA A 63 -2.11 -7.42 16.74
N PRO A 64 -3.07 -6.70 17.35
CA PRO A 64 -4.48 -6.94 17.12
C PRO A 64 -4.68 -7.01 15.62
N ALA A 65 -5.15 -8.16 15.12
CA ALA A 65 -5.26 -8.42 13.69
C ALA A 65 -5.90 -7.18 13.07
N VAL A 66 -5.12 -6.41 12.31
CA VAL A 66 -5.62 -5.20 11.68
C VAL A 66 -6.77 -5.69 10.83
N ASN A 67 -8.01 -5.36 11.22
CA ASN A 67 -9.18 -5.79 10.49
C ASN A 67 -9.06 -5.20 9.09
N LYS A 68 -8.68 -6.06 8.15
CA LYS A 68 -8.47 -5.73 6.75
C LYS A 68 -9.85 -5.62 6.12
N ALA A 69 -10.40 -4.41 6.18
CA ALA A 69 -11.74 -4.12 5.70
C ALA A 69 -11.86 -4.49 4.20
N VAL A 70 -12.95 -5.16 3.87
CA VAL A 70 -13.37 -5.50 2.49
C VAL A 70 -14.85 -5.17 2.35
N PRO A 71 -15.32 -4.72 1.17
CA PRO A 71 -16.73 -4.43 0.96
C PRO A 71 -17.55 -5.72 1.08
N THR A 72 -18.82 -5.63 1.49
CA THR A 72 -19.73 -6.78 1.51
C THR A 72 -20.12 -7.22 0.09
N ALA A 73 -20.40 -6.26 -0.78
CA ALA A 73 -20.66 -6.44 -2.21
C ALA A 73 -19.67 -5.62 -3.05
N TYR A 74 -19.19 -6.17 -4.15
CA TYR A 74 -18.28 -5.47 -5.06
C TYR A 74 -18.71 -5.66 -6.51
N THR A 75 -18.82 -4.56 -7.25
CA THR A 75 -19.22 -4.56 -8.66
C THR A 75 -18.22 -3.76 -9.50
N PRO A 76 -17.29 -4.42 -10.22
CA PRO A 76 -16.40 -3.76 -11.15
C PRO A 76 -17.02 -3.57 -12.54
N ASP A 77 -16.72 -2.43 -13.16
CA ASP A 77 -16.92 -2.15 -14.58
C ASP A 77 -15.56 -1.94 -15.26
N PHE A 78 -15.28 -2.77 -16.26
CA PHE A 78 -14.00 -2.82 -16.96
C PHE A 78 -13.98 -2.02 -18.27
N ASN A 79 -15.14 -1.54 -18.74
CA ASN A 79 -15.34 -1.17 -20.15
C ASN A 79 -14.63 0.14 -20.54
N GLY A 80 -14.38 1.05 -19.60
CA GLY A 80 -13.59 2.26 -19.85
C GLY A 80 -14.23 3.23 -20.84
N GLU A 81 -15.53 3.07 -21.13
CA GLU A 81 -16.24 3.86 -22.12
C GLU A 81 -16.16 5.36 -21.78
N GLY A 82 -15.91 6.18 -22.81
CA GLY A 82 -15.78 7.63 -22.67
C GLY A 82 -14.39 8.14 -22.26
N PHE A 83 -13.45 7.27 -21.84
CA PHE A 83 -12.12 7.69 -21.37
C PHE A 83 -10.95 7.14 -22.19
N ALA A 84 -11.20 6.70 -23.42
CA ALA A 84 -10.20 6.08 -24.29
C ALA A 84 -9.01 7.00 -24.60
N GLU A 85 -9.23 8.32 -24.68
CA GLU A 85 -8.17 9.28 -25.00
C GLU A 85 -7.14 9.44 -23.87
N ILE A 86 -7.50 9.07 -22.65
CA ILE A 86 -6.59 9.01 -21.49
C ILE A 86 -6.39 7.56 -21.01
N ALA A 87 -6.52 6.58 -21.90
CA ALA A 87 -6.29 5.17 -21.57
C ALA A 87 -4.84 4.85 -21.19
N ASP A 88 -3.88 5.68 -21.59
CA ASP A 88 -2.47 5.58 -21.21
C ASP A 88 -2.04 6.88 -20.51
N ARG A 89 -1.29 6.76 -19.41
CA ARG A 89 -0.79 7.92 -18.66
C ARG A 89 0.12 8.82 -19.48
N SER A 90 0.73 8.33 -20.56
CA SER A 90 1.48 9.18 -21.49
C SER A 90 0.61 10.23 -22.19
N ALA A 91 -0.70 9.98 -22.35
CA ALA A 91 -1.66 10.96 -22.88
C ALA A 91 -2.10 11.99 -21.81
N ASP A 92 -1.98 11.65 -20.53
CA ASP A 92 -2.23 12.54 -19.39
C ASP A 92 -1.20 12.31 -18.28
N GLY A 93 0.03 12.81 -18.49
CA GLY A 93 1.16 12.56 -17.59
C GLY A 93 1.19 13.43 -16.32
N ARG A 94 0.14 14.22 -16.09
CA ARG A 94 0.10 15.18 -14.98
C ARG A 94 -0.20 14.44 -13.68
N ALA A 95 0.55 14.73 -12.64
CA ALA A 95 0.25 14.22 -11.31
C ALA A 95 -1.10 14.75 -10.81
N ILE A 96 -1.87 13.90 -10.12
CA ILE A 96 -3.06 14.33 -9.39
C ILE A 96 -2.60 15.20 -8.23
N THR A 97 -3.17 16.40 -8.13
CA THR A 97 -2.90 17.35 -7.06
C THR A 97 -3.87 17.17 -5.89
N GLU A 98 -3.46 17.61 -4.70
CA GLU A 98 -4.35 17.66 -3.53
C GLU A 98 -5.60 18.50 -3.80
N GLY A 99 -5.46 19.59 -4.57
CA GLY A 99 -6.58 20.46 -4.94
C GLY A 99 -7.62 19.78 -5.82
N GLU A 100 -7.19 18.92 -6.75
CA GLU A 100 -8.11 18.11 -7.57
C GLU A 100 -8.77 17.02 -6.73
N ALA A 101 -7.99 16.31 -5.90
CA ALA A 101 -8.50 15.26 -5.01
C ALA A 101 -9.53 15.78 -3.99
N ALA A 102 -9.39 17.03 -3.55
CA ALA A 102 -10.29 17.71 -2.61
C ALA A 102 -11.28 18.68 -3.29
N SER A 103 -11.39 18.67 -4.62
CA SER A 103 -12.20 19.65 -5.36
C SER A 103 -13.70 19.50 -5.08
N ALA A 104 -14.19 18.27 -4.98
CA ALA A 104 -15.56 17.94 -4.65
C ALA A 104 -15.80 18.02 -3.13
N LYS A 105 -15.94 19.26 -2.61
CA LYS A 105 -16.21 19.51 -1.19
C LYS A 105 -17.61 19.09 -0.75
N GLU A 106 -18.56 19.18 -1.67
CA GLU A 106 -19.97 18.88 -1.46
C GLU A 106 -20.46 18.02 -2.63
N LEU A 107 -21.14 16.93 -2.32
CA LEU A 107 -21.73 16.03 -3.31
C LEU A 107 -23.23 15.89 -3.03
N LYS A 108 -24.05 15.95 -4.09
CA LYS A 108 -25.51 15.90 -3.98
C LYS A 108 -26.10 15.07 -5.11
N GLY A 109 -27.08 14.25 -4.79
CA GLY A 109 -27.84 13.49 -5.78
C GLY A 109 -29.03 12.79 -5.15
N GLY A 110 -30.19 12.87 -5.79
CA GLY A 110 -31.44 12.34 -5.24
C GLY A 110 -31.72 12.90 -3.84
N ALA A 111 -31.90 11.99 -2.87
CA ALA A 111 -32.16 12.32 -1.47
C ALA A 111 -30.88 12.50 -0.62
N TYR A 112 -29.70 12.30 -1.19
CA TYR A 112 -28.44 12.26 -0.44
C TYR A 112 -27.57 13.49 -0.69
N SER A 113 -26.91 13.93 0.37
CA SER A 113 -25.91 14.99 0.33
C SER A 113 -24.76 14.65 1.27
N PHE A 114 -23.54 14.92 0.82
CA PHE A 114 -22.30 14.57 1.51
C PHE A 114 -21.34 15.75 1.51
N THR A 115 -20.62 15.89 2.62
CA THR A 115 -19.49 16.82 2.75
C THR A 115 -18.18 16.03 2.80
N LEU A 116 -17.15 16.54 2.12
CA LEU A 116 -15.80 16.01 2.21
C LEU A 116 -15.26 16.21 3.63
N ALA A 117 -14.91 15.12 4.29
CA ALA A 117 -14.27 15.16 5.60
C ALA A 117 -12.76 15.35 5.49
N GLU A 118 -12.11 14.58 4.61
CA GLU A 118 -10.67 14.66 4.35
C GLU A 118 -10.36 14.05 2.98
N SER A 119 -9.28 14.51 2.35
CA SER A 119 -8.72 13.90 1.15
C SER A 119 -7.20 13.82 1.25
N GLU A 120 -6.64 12.70 0.81
CA GLU A 120 -5.21 12.43 0.82
C GLU A 120 -4.77 11.95 -0.56
N VAL A 121 -3.60 12.43 -1.00
CA VAL A 121 -2.88 11.91 -2.17
C VAL A 121 -1.55 11.35 -1.70
N THR A 122 -1.28 10.08 -2.00
CA THR A 122 0.01 9.45 -1.71
C THR A 122 0.65 8.90 -2.96
N GLY A 123 1.97 9.07 -3.10
CA GLY A 123 2.78 8.39 -4.12
C GLY A 123 3.23 6.99 -3.69
N ASP A 124 3.10 6.64 -2.40
CA ASP A 124 3.36 5.30 -1.92
C ASP A 124 2.07 4.46 -1.97
N CYS A 125 1.81 3.86 -3.13
CA CYS A 125 0.63 3.01 -3.34
C CYS A 125 0.53 1.85 -2.34
N LYS A 126 1.67 1.41 -1.77
CA LYS A 126 1.70 0.32 -0.79
C LYS A 126 1.14 0.77 0.57
N SER A 127 1.36 2.04 0.95
CA SER A 127 0.84 2.61 2.21
C SER A 127 -0.69 2.73 2.24
N ALA A 128 -1.31 2.90 1.06
CA ALA A 128 -2.75 3.05 0.91
C ALA A 128 -3.50 1.73 0.64
N THR A 129 -2.80 0.59 0.64
CA THR A 129 -3.36 -0.73 0.30
C THR A 129 -2.85 -1.80 1.22
N TRP A 130 -3.51 -2.95 1.25
CA TRP A 130 -3.01 -4.15 1.93
C TRP A 130 -3.16 -5.37 1.03
N GLY A 131 -2.40 -6.42 1.33
CA GLY A 131 -2.38 -7.65 0.55
C GLY A 131 -1.20 -7.69 -0.41
N ALA A 132 -0.34 -8.71 -0.25
CA ALA A 132 0.93 -8.78 -0.97
C ALA A 132 0.74 -8.92 -2.49
N ARG A 133 -0.32 -9.60 -2.91
CA ARG A 133 -0.63 -9.79 -4.34
C ARG A 133 -1.07 -8.47 -4.98
N LEU A 134 -2.02 -7.75 -4.37
CA LEU A 134 -2.45 -6.43 -4.85
C LEU A 134 -1.27 -5.45 -4.88
N GLN A 135 -0.46 -5.39 -3.82
CA GLN A 135 0.71 -4.51 -3.76
C GLN A 135 1.76 -4.85 -4.82
N GLY A 136 1.96 -6.14 -5.11
CA GLY A 136 2.83 -6.60 -6.19
C GLY A 136 2.32 -6.20 -7.57
N ASP A 137 1.03 -6.38 -7.83
CA ASP A 137 0.41 -6.00 -9.10
C ASP A 137 0.36 -4.46 -9.27
N LEU A 138 0.11 -3.68 -8.21
CA LEU A 138 0.22 -2.22 -8.26
C LEU A 138 1.61 -1.75 -8.70
N ALA A 139 2.67 -2.35 -8.15
CA ALA A 139 4.04 -2.04 -8.56
C ALA A 139 4.31 -2.48 -10.01
N LYS A 140 3.88 -3.69 -10.38
CA LYS A 140 4.07 -4.26 -11.72
C LYS A 140 3.37 -3.44 -12.82
N PHE A 141 2.16 -2.97 -12.56
CA PHE A 141 1.35 -2.21 -13.51
C PHE A 141 1.55 -0.68 -13.38
N GLY A 142 2.55 -0.25 -12.59
CA GLY A 142 3.03 1.13 -12.59
C GLY A 142 2.10 2.13 -11.90
N CYS A 143 1.49 1.73 -10.77
CA CYS A 143 0.82 2.68 -9.88
C CYS A 143 1.78 3.81 -9.50
N SER A 144 1.32 5.05 -9.67
CA SER A 144 2.09 6.25 -9.34
C SER A 144 1.50 7.04 -8.17
N GLN A 145 0.18 7.03 -8.03
CA GLN A 145 -0.53 7.75 -6.97
C GLN A 145 -1.80 7.00 -6.58
N ILE A 146 -2.18 7.11 -5.31
CA ILE A 146 -3.51 6.77 -4.83
C ILE A 146 -4.11 7.99 -4.15
N VAL A 147 -5.30 8.37 -4.59
CA VAL A 147 -6.19 9.31 -3.92
C VAL A 147 -7.10 8.51 -2.99
N ARG A 148 -7.31 9.02 -1.77
CA ARG A 148 -8.33 8.53 -0.84
C ARG A 148 -9.08 9.72 -0.30
N SER A 149 -10.40 9.71 -0.40
CA SER A 149 -11.26 10.74 0.16
C SER A 149 -12.35 10.11 1.01
N ALA A 150 -12.66 10.73 2.13
CA ALA A 150 -13.74 10.32 3.03
C ALA A 150 -14.84 11.37 3.03
N TYR A 151 -16.08 10.92 2.91
CA TYR A 151 -17.28 11.74 2.85
C TYR A 151 -18.25 11.32 3.95
N VAL A 152 -18.97 12.28 4.53
CA VAL A 152 -20.01 12.00 5.53
C VAL A 152 -21.32 12.62 5.06
N SER A 153 -22.41 11.87 5.15
CA SER A 153 -23.71 12.40 4.79
C SER A 153 -24.13 13.50 5.76
N HIS A 154 -24.92 14.47 5.28
CA HIS A 154 -25.37 15.59 6.12
C HIS A 154 -26.20 15.12 7.33
N ASP A 155 -26.95 14.02 7.19
CA ASP A 155 -27.69 13.38 8.29
C ASP A 155 -26.85 12.42 9.13
N LYS A 156 -25.55 12.29 8.82
CA LYS A 156 -24.54 11.45 9.47
C LYS A 156 -24.87 9.95 9.49
N LYS A 157 -25.78 9.49 8.62
CA LYS A 157 -26.17 8.08 8.53
C LYS A 157 -25.31 7.27 7.57
N HIS A 158 -24.52 7.90 6.72
CA HIS A 158 -23.68 7.23 5.73
C HIS A 158 -22.28 7.81 5.73
N VAL A 159 -21.31 6.94 5.46
CA VAL A 159 -19.93 7.30 5.19
C VAL A 159 -19.59 6.76 3.81
N GLY A 160 -19.03 7.62 2.97
CA GLY A 160 -18.53 7.29 1.64
C GLY A 160 -17.03 7.35 1.61
N GLN A 161 -16.40 6.39 0.94
CA GLN A 161 -15.00 6.39 0.60
C GLN A 161 -14.88 6.49 -0.92
N PHE A 162 -13.99 7.35 -1.39
CA PHE A 162 -13.69 7.52 -2.79
C PHE A 162 -12.20 7.31 -3.01
N PHE A 163 -11.85 6.53 -4.02
CA PHE A 163 -10.47 6.21 -4.35
C PHE A 163 -10.21 6.41 -5.83
N VAL A 164 -9.02 6.92 -6.15
CA VAL A 164 -8.49 6.94 -7.51
C VAL A 164 -7.09 6.34 -7.49
N ILE A 165 -6.87 5.29 -8.27
CA ILE A 165 -5.55 4.68 -8.43
C ILE A 165 -5.02 5.08 -9.80
N ASN A 166 -3.95 5.88 -9.83
CA ASN A 166 -3.30 6.33 -11.05
C ASN A 166 -2.32 5.27 -11.55
N MET A 167 -2.73 4.49 -12.55
CA MET A 167 -1.96 3.40 -13.15
C MET A 167 -1.16 3.89 -14.35
N LYS A 168 -0.31 3.03 -14.91
CA LYS A 168 0.38 3.35 -16.17
C LYS A 168 -0.60 3.41 -17.35
N ASP A 169 -1.53 2.47 -17.40
CA ASP A 169 -2.44 2.27 -18.51
C ASP A 169 -3.73 1.57 -18.06
N MET A 170 -4.72 1.55 -18.95
CA MET A 170 -6.02 0.93 -18.75
C MET A 170 -5.93 -0.58 -18.52
N GLN A 171 -4.94 -1.26 -19.11
CA GLN A 171 -4.75 -2.70 -18.86
C GLN A 171 -4.39 -2.93 -17.39
N GLY A 172 -3.52 -2.10 -16.84
CA GLY A 172 -3.20 -2.05 -15.41
C GLY A 172 -4.44 -1.82 -14.57
N VAL A 173 -5.26 -0.82 -14.91
CA VAL A 173 -6.54 -0.56 -14.21
C VAL A 173 -7.41 -1.81 -14.17
N GLN A 174 -7.69 -2.42 -15.31
CA GLN A 174 -8.53 -3.61 -15.39
C GLN A 174 -7.97 -4.77 -14.57
N GLN A 175 -6.65 -4.93 -14.50
CA GLN A 175 -6.02 -5.94 -13.66
C GLN A 175 -6.23 -5.65 -12.17
N ILE A 176 -6.02 -4.41 -11.73
CA ILE A 176 -6.26 -4.02 -10.34
C ILE A 176 -7.72 -4.24 -9.97
N LEU A 177 -8.67 -3.85 -10.84
CA LEU A 177 -10.09 -4.08 -10.58
C LEU A 177 -10.45 -5.57 -10.44
N ARG A 178 -9.75 -6.47 -11.16
CA ARG A 178 -9.89 -7.93 -10.99
C ARG A 178 -9.31 -8.39 -9.66
N ASP A 179 -8.16 -7.86 -9.25
CA ASP A 179 -7.50 -8.24 -7.98
C ASP A 179 -8.29 -7.82 -6.76
N LEU A 180 -9.09 -6.77 -6.88
CA LEU A 180 -9.98 -6.35 -5.82
C LEU A 180 -11.02 -7.44 -5.52
N GLN A 181 -11.54 -8.20 -6.51
CA GLN A 181 -12.56 -9.23 -6.26
C GLN A 181 -12.21 -10.14 -5.07
N ARG A 182 -13.18 -10.29 -4.14
CA ARG A 182 -12.99 -10.98 -2.85
C ARG A 182 -12.45 -12.39 -3.05
N GLU A 183 -12.93 -13.08 -4.08
CA GLU A 183 -12.60 -14.46 -4.44
C GLU A 183 -11.10 -14.63 -4.75
N THR A 184 -10.41 -13.57 -5.13
CA THR A 184 -8.98 -13.61 -5.43
C THR A 184 -8.11 -13.55 -4.19
N GLY A 185 -8.64 -13.02 -3.07
CA GLY A 185 -7.88 -12.79 -1.84
C GLY A 185 -6.63 -11.89 -2.01
N ALA A 186 -6.58 -11.07 -3.06
CA ALA A 186 -5.33 -10.38 -3.43
C ALA A 186 -4.96 -9.24 -2.48
N GLY A 187 -5.96 -8.59 -1.89
CA GLY A 187 -5.80 -7.36 -1.14
C GLY A 187 -6.97 -6.40 -1.34
N TRP A 188 -6.90 -5.24 -0.70
CA TRP A 188 -7.86 -4.17 -0.93
C TRP A 188 -7.25 -2.79 -0.65
N VAL A 189 -7.93 -1.73 -1.08
CA VAL A 189 -7.60 -0.34 -0.71
C VAL A 189 -7.94 -0.09 0.76
N THR A 190 -7.10 0.68 1.46
CA THR A 190 -7.31 0.98 2.88
C THR A 190 -8.16 2.25 3.00
N PRO A 191 -9.35 2.19 3.63
CA PRO A 191 -10.17 3.37 3.90
C PRO A 191 -9.40 4.48 4.61
N LEU A 192 -9.69 5.72 4.26
CA LEU A 192 -9.13 6.88 4.94
C LEU A 192 -9.82 7.04 6.30
N LYS A 193 -9.04 6.91 7.36
CA LYS A 193 -9.51 7.12 8.74
C LYS A 193 -9.39 8.59 9.08
N VAL A 194 -10.52 9.23 9.32
CA VAL A 194 -10.58 10.65 9.67
C VAL A 194 -11.06 10.79 11.12
N PRO A 195 -10.40 11.62 11.95
CA PRO A 195 -10.92 11.97 13.27
C PRO A 195 -12.36 12.47 13.20
N ASP A 196 -13.17 12.13 14.20
CA ASP A 196 -14.58 12.56 14.32
C ASP A 196 -15.53 12.09 13.21
N VAL A 197 -15.05 11.29 12.25
CA VAL A 197 -15.88 10.56 11.28
C VAL A 197 -16.23 9.18 11.84
N PRO A 198 -17.49 8.72 11.73
CA PRO A 198 -17.86 7.38 12.15
C PRO A 198 -16.98 6.31 11.52
N ALA A 199 -16.66 5.27 12.31
CA ALA A 199 -15.84 4.16 11.82
C ALA A 199 -16.47 3.49 10.59
N PHE A 200 -15.60 3.08 9.66
CA PHE A 200 -15.96 2.49 8.38
C PHE A 200 -15.30 1.10 8.23
N GLY A 201 -15.99 0.16 7.57
CA GLY A 201 -15.44 -1.15 7.21
C GLY A 201 -15.89 -2.31 8.11
N SER A 202 -16.84 -2.09 9.02
CA SER A 202 -17.37 -3.13 9.93
C SER A 202 -18.81 -3.54 9.64
N GLY A 203 -19.54 -2.73 8.87
CA GLY A 203 -20.94 -2.94 8.52
C GLY A 203 -21.15 -3.61 7.18
N PHE A 204 -22.42 -3.65 6.77
CA PHE A 204 -22.75 -4.00 5.39
C PHE A 204 -22.38 -2.83 4.49
N SER A 205 -21.50 -3.08 3.53
CA SER A 205 -20.96 -2.05 2.64
C SER A 205 -20.90 -2.53 1.20
N ALA A 206 -20.99 -1.61 0.25
CA ALA A 206 -20.93 -1.92 -1.17
C ALA A 206 -19.88 -1.06 -1.85
N ALA A 207 -19.05 -1.67 -2.69
CA ALA A 207 -18.08 -0.98 -3.51
C ALA A 207 -18.41 -1.13 -4.99
N TYR A 208 -18.24 -0.05 -5.72
CA TYR A 208 -18.40 0.00 -7.16
C TYR A 208 -17.10 0.54 -7.72
N ALA A 209 -16.58 -0.09 -8.75
CA ALA A 209 -15.36 0.38 -9.38
C ALA A 209 -15.53 0.49 -10.88
N LYS A 210 -14.83 1.45 -11.47
CA LYS A 210 -14.91 1.78 -12.88
C LYS A 210 -13.53 2.09 -13.43
N THR A 211 -13.35 1.75 -14.69
CA THR A 211 -12.20 2.17 -15.50
C THR A 211 -12.42 3.58 -16.04
N TYR A 212 -11.58 4.53 -15.67
CA TYR A 212 -11.54 5.91 -16.20
C TYR A 212 -10.20 6.08 -16.93
N GLY A 213 -10.06 5.45 -18.10
CA GLY A 213 -8.79 5.41 -18.82
C GLY A 213 -7.71 4.69 -18.00
N HIS A 214 -6.59 5.34 -17.72
CA HIS A 214 -5.53 4.84 -16.84
C HIS A 214 -5.79 5.04 -15.32
N TYR A 215 -6.98 5.52 -14.95
CA TYR A 215 -7.41 5.65 -13.56
C TYR A 215 -8.39 4.54 -13.16
N ALA A 216 -8.10 3.84 -12.05
CA ALA A 216 -9.09 2.98 -11.40
C ALA A 216 -9.87 3.80 -10.39
N VAL A 217 -11.16 4.00 -10.61
CA VAL A 217 -12.05 4.77 -9.71
C VAL A 217 -12.85 3.79 -8.89
N ILE A 218 -12.85 3.96 -7.57
CA ILE A 218 -13.60 3.10 -6.65
C ILE A 218 -14.43 3.98 -5.71
N THR A 219 -15.73 3.73 -5.64
CA THR A 219 -16.60 4.23 -4.58
C THR A 219 -16.88 3.08 -3.62
N TRP A 220 -16.87 3.35 -2.32
CA TRP A 220 -17.18 2.35 -1.30
C TRP A 220 -17.97 2.98 -0.17
N VAL A 221 -19.18 2.49 0.04
CA VAL A 221 -20.17 3.14 0.90
C VAL A 221 -20.69 2.19 1.96
N GLU A 222 -20.98 2.74 3.14
CA GLU A 222 -21.48 2.02 4.31
C GLU A 222 -22.42 2.94 5.10
N ARG A 223 -23.37 2.36 5.84
CA ARG A 223 -24.03 3.12 6.90
C ARG A 223 -23.01 3.44 8.00
N ALA A 224 -23.08 4.65 8.54
CA ALA A 224 -22.20 5.09 9.61
C ALA A 224 -22.22 4.13 10.80
N GLY A 225 -21.04 3.83 11.36
CA GLY A 225 -20.92 3.02 12.58
C GLY A 225 -21.14 1.51 12.39
N GLY A 226 -21.14 1.01 11.15
CA GLY A 226 -21.21 -0.43 10.90
C GLY A 226 -22.61 -1.04 10.92
N ASP A 227 -23.65 -0.23 10.75
CA ASP A 227 -25.03 -0.72 10.68
C ASP A 227 -25.22 -1.67 9.47
N LYS A 228 -25.88 -2.79 9.72
CA LYS A 228 -26.16 -3.86 8.74
C LYS A 228 -27.61 -3.87 8.27
N SER A 229 -28.45 -2.96 8.75
CA SER A 229 -29.87 -2.83 8.40
C SER A 229 -30.13 -2.32 6.98
N THR A 230 -29.08 -1.98 6.23
CA THR A 230 -29.17 -1.41 4.88
C THR A 230 -29.49 -2.46 3.81
N THR A 231 -30.01 -1.98 2.68
CA THR A 231 -30.15 -2.79 1.47
C THR A 231 -29.09 -2.42 0.45
N LEU A 232 -28.82 -3.32 -0.51
CA LEU A 232 -27.93 -3.02 -1.62
C LEU A 232 -28.46 -1.85 -2.48
N ASN A 233 -29.78 -1.76 -2.67
CA ASN A 233 -30.40 -0.68 -3.45
C ASN A 233 -30.13 0.70 -2.84
N GLU A 234 -30.23 0.84 -1.51
CA GLU A 234 -29.88 2.07 -0.81
C GLU A 234 -28.41 2.45 -1.07
N LEU A 235 -27.49 1.48 -1.03
CA LEU A 235 -26.07 1.73 -1.24
C LEU A 235 -25.72 2.03 -2.71
N ILE A 236 -26.49 1.55 -3.68
CA ILE A 236 -26.34 1.95 -5.09
C ILE A 236 -26.56 3.46 -5.19
N ASP A 237 -27.69 3.98 -4.72
CA ASP A 237 -28.00 5.41 -4.82
C ASP A 237 -26.94 6.27 -4.12
N VAL A 238 -26.48 5.84 -2.94
CA VAL A 238 -25.42 6.53 -2.20
C VAL A 238 -24.09 6.51 -2.96
N SER A 239 -23.71 5.37 -3.57
CA SER A 239 -22.47 5.26 -4.33
C SER A 239 -22.42 6.17 -5.55
N LEU A 240 -23.56 6.38 -6.22
CA LEU A 240 -23.66 7.28 -7.37
C LEU A 240 -23.38 8.74 -6.99
N VAL A 241 -23.78 9.16 -5.78
CA VAL A 241 -23.45 10.49 -5.27
C VAL A 241 -21.95 10.62 -4.97
N ILE A 242 -21.35 9.60 -4.36
CA ILE A 242 -19.91 9.58 -4.06
C ILE A 242 -19.07 9.55 -5.35
N GLU A 243 -19.54 8.88 -6.40
CA GLU A 243 -18.89 8.85 -7.72
C GLU A 243 -18.73 10.25 -8.32
N GLY A 244 -19.59 11.21 -7.95
CA GLY A 244 -19.45 12.61 -8.34
C GLY A 244 -18.11 13.25 -7.95
N ALA A 245 -17.36 12.66 -7.00
CA ALA A 245 -15.99 13.10 -6.70
C ALA A 245 -15.01 12.87 -7.87
N ALA A 246 -15.35 12.02 -8.84
CA ALA A 246 -14.56 11.78 -10.04
C ALA A 246 -14.65 12.90 -11.09
N ASP A 247 -15.41 13.98 -10.84
CA ASP A 247 -15.64 15.07 -11.81
C ASP A 247 -14.33 15.66 -12.36
N PHE A 248 -13.29 15.79 -11.53
CA PHE A 248 -11.99 16.29 -11.96
C PHE A 248 -11.33 15.44 -13.08
N LEU A 249 -11.68 14.15 -13.19
CA LEU A 249 -11.18 13.27 -14.25
C LEU A 249 -11.81 13.59 -15.62
N TYR A 250 -13.02 14.13 -15.67
CA TYR A 250 -13.57 14.66 -16.91
C TYR A 250 -12.78 15.90 -17.35
N GLY A 251 -12.39 16.76 -16.41
CA GLY A 251 -11.46 17.86 -16.70
C GLY A 251 -10.09 17.37 -17.23
N ARG A 252 -9.58 16.24 -16.75
CA ARG A 252 -8.36 15.61 -17.29
C ARG A 252 -8.54 15.17 -18.74
N LEU A 253 -9.66 14.50 -19.02
CA LEU A 253 -10.06 14.05 -20.35
C LEU A 253 -10.14 15.24 -21.31
N ASP A 254 -10.91 16.27 -20.98
CA ASP A 254 -11.10 17.47 -21.81
C ASP A 254 -9.76 18.12 -22.18
N LEU A 255 -8.83 18.20 -21.22
CA LEU A 255 -7.51 18.78 -21.47
C LEU A 255 -6.64 17.89 -22.38
N ALA A 256 -6.77 16.57 -22.29
CA ALA A 256 -6.08 15.64 -23.20
C ALA A 256 -6.66 15.73 -24.61
N SER A 257 -7.99 15.75 -24.74
CA SER A 257 -8.73 15.91 -26.00
C SER A 257 -8.36 17.22 -26.71
N GLY A 258 -8.30 18.32 -25.96
CA GLY A 258 -7.96 19.65 -26.48
C GLY A 258 -6.53 19.77 -27.00
N THR A 259 -5.61 18.91 -26.55
CA THR A 259 -4.20 18.91 -26.99
C THR A 259 -4.04 18.27 -28.40
N GLY A 260 -5.04 17.51 -28.87
CA GLY A 260 -5.06 16.88 -30.20
C GLY A 260 -5.62 17.76 -31.33
N ALA A 261 -6.35 18.83 -31.02
CA ALA A 261 -7.03 19.68 -32.02
C ALA A 261 -6.18 20.84 -32.59
N GLY A 262 -4.90 20.93 -32.19
CA GLY A 262 -4.01 22.06 -32.50
C GLY A 262 -2.70 21.73 -33.21
N GLN A 263 -2.57 20.56 -33.83
CA GLN A 263 -1.39 20.17 -34.62
C GLN A 263 -1.76 19.87 -36.07
#